data_AF-A0A7X7T654-F1
#
_entry.id   AF-A0A7X7T654-F1
#
_cell.length_a   1.000
_cell.length_b   1.000
_cell.length_c   1.000
_cell.angle_alpha   90.00
_cell.angle_beta   90.00
_cell.angle_gamma   90.00
#
_symmetry.space_group_name_H-M   'P 1'
#
loop_
_entity.id
_entity.type
_entity.pdbx_description
1 polymer ?
#
loop_
_entity_poly.entity_id
_entity_poly.type
_entity_poly.pdbx_seq_one_letter_code
_entity_poly.pdbx_strand_id
1 'polypeptide(L)'
;MAYVLGGDLEKCLKLFGGAAKYGEDPKGDSTFFDLRAEIQKLTAHSSTQGGVDWKAVRGWCLEILGTKSKDLTTASYLTLALFITEGYKGMADGLAVLTRLAGDHWDGVFPPAARPRTRITALEWLVTRLTPLVEDRAAAPDDQAAVAEIRTTLGRLQEIAEAKLMHEAPAFGELISAVAARAVVEQPAVEPESVPAAAAPPEAA
;
A
#
# COMPACT_ATOMS: atom_id res chain seq x y z
N MET A 1 13.61 -6.52 -4.19
CA MET A 1 12.64 -6.45 -5.31
C MET A 1 12.90 -5.15 -6.06
N ALA A 2 12.77 -5.12 -7.39
CA ALA A 2 12.75 -3.85 -8.12
C ALA A 2 11.33 -3.26 -8.05
N TYR A 3 11.22 -2.00 -7.61
CA TYR A 3 9.95 -1.28 -7.50
C TYR A 3 9.33 -1.00 -8.88
N VAL A 4 8.01 -1.14 -9.01
CA VAL A 4 7.29 -0.95 -10.28
C VAL A 4 7.24 0.52 -10.73
N LEU A 5 7.32 1.46 -9.79
CA LEU A 5 7.43 2.89 -10.04
C LEU A 5 8.82 3.28 -10.57
N GLY A 6 9.84 2.45 -10.39
CA GLY A 6 11.21 2.75 -10.81
C GLY A 6 11.66 4.14 -10.32
N GLY A 7 12.08 5.00 -11.24
CA GLY A 7 12.53 6.36 -10.92
C GLY A 7 11.44 7.28 -10.34
N ASP A 8 10.15 6.98 -10.55
CA ASP A 8 9.07 7.79 -9.98
C ASP A 8 8.97 7.62 -8.46
N LEU A 9 9.37 6.47 -7.93
CA LEU A 9 9.47 6.25 -6.48
C LEU A 9 10.42 7.26 -5.85
N GLU A 10 11.59 7.44 -6.45
CA GLU A 10 12.61 8.40 -5.98
C GLU A 10 12.08 9.82 -6.06
N LYS A 11 11.37 10.20 -7.14
CA LYS A 11 10.75 11.52 -7.27
C LYS A 11 9.71 11.78 -6.17
N CYS A 12 8.86 10.80 -5.85
CA CYS A 12 7.88 10.94 -4.79
C CYS A 12 8.55 11.18 -3.41
N LEU A 13 9.71 10.58 -3.17
CA LEU A 13 10.41 10.62 -1.88
C LEU A 13 11.40 11.79 -1.75
N LYS A 14 11.94 12.27 -2.86
CA LYS A 14 12.86 13.40 -2.88
C LYS A 14 12.15 14.68 -2.47
N LEU A 15 12.66 15.34 -1.42
CA LEU A 15 12.18 16.67 -1.02
C LEU A 15 12.46 17.71 -2.09
N PHE A 16 11.60 18.73 -2.15
CA PHE A 16 11.77 19.85 -3.07
C PHE A 16 12.89 20.80 -2.60
N GLY A 17 13.42 21.59 -3.53
CA GLY A 17 14.43 22.60 -3.20
C GLY A 17 13.82 23.85 -2.57
N GLY A 18 14.68 24.68 -1.95
CA GLY A 18 14.29 25.99 -1.41
C GLY A 18 13.52 25.91 -0.08
N ALA A 19 12.76 26.96 0.22
CA ALA A 19 12.05 27.10 1.50
C ALA A 19 10.87 26.13 1.65
N ALA A 20 10.22 25.75 0.55
CA ALA A 20 9.06 24.86 0.52
C ALA A 20 9.47 23.39 0.26
N LYS A 21 10.32 22.83 1.13
CA LYS A 21 10.88 21.46 0.95
C LYS A 21 9.83 20.33 0.84
N TYR A 22 8.61 20.55 1.34
CA TYR A 22 7.48 19.61 1.23
C TYR A 22 6.39 20.07 0.26
N GLY A 23 6.61 21.21 -0.41
CA GLY A 23 5.68 21.79 -1.36
C GLY A 23 4.59 22.60 -0.66
N GLU A 24 3.44 22.68 -1.29
CA GLU A 24 2.28 23.44 -0.81
C GLU A 24 1.09 22.52 -0.51
N ASP A 25 0.05 23.02 0.16
CA ASP A 25 -1.18 22.26 0.39
C ASP A 25 -1.84 21.98 -0.97
N PRO A 26 -2.01 20.72 -1.38
CA PRO A 26 -2.45 20.39 -2.73
C PRO A 26 -3.91 20.78 -2.97
N LYS A 27 -4.69 21.16 -1.95
CA LYS A 27 -6.11 21.54 -2.12
C LYS A 27 -6.35 22.72 -3.05
N GLY A 28 -5.36 23.58 -3.24
CA GLY A 28 -5.44 24.70 -4.20
C GLY A 28 -5.05 24.33 -5.63
N ASP A 29 -4.54 23.11 -5.86
CA ASP A 29 -4.01 22.66 -7.14
C ASP A 29 -5.09 22.00 -8.01
N SER A 30 -5.08 22.31 -9.31
CA SER A 30 -6.05 21.75 -10.27
C SER A 30 -5.90 20.23 -10.42
N THR A 31 -4.67 19.71 -10.41
CA THR A 31 -4.44 18.25 -10.51
C THR A 31 -4.99 17.52 -9.29
N PHE A 32 -4.91 18.12 -8.10
CA PHE A 32 -5.54 17.55 -6.91
C PHE A 32 -7.07 17.64 -6.97
N PHE A 33 -7.63 18.70 -7.55
CA PHE A 33 -9.07 18.80 -7.80
C PHE A 33 -9.55 17.67 -8.71
N ASP A 34 -8.89 17.44 -9.84
CA ASP A 34 -9.21 16.37 -10.79
C ASP A 34 -9.10 14.99 -10.12
N LEU A 35 -8.00 14.75 -9.39
CA LEU A 35 -7.79 13.54 -8.60
C LEU A 35 -8.93 13.30 -7.61
N ARG A 36 -9.37 14.33 -6.88
CA ARG A 36 -10.45 14.22 -5.89
C ARG A 36 -11.79 13.97 -6.56
N ALA A 37 -12.07 14.63 -7.68
CA ALA A 37 -13.29 14.40 -8.46
C ALA A 37 -13.37 12.95 -8.96
N GLU A 38 -12.24 12.40 -9.41
CA GLU A 38 -12.17 11.00 -9.85
C GLU A 38 -12.39 10.01 -8.70
N ILE A 39 -11.71 10.22 -7.55
CA ILE A 39 -11.88 9.37 -6.36
C ILE A 39 -13.32 9.42 -5.82
N GLN A 40 -14.03 10.55 -5.95
CA GLN A 40 -15.42 10.67 -5.51
C GLN A 40 -16.40 9.75 -6.26
N LYS A 41 -16.05 9.30 -7.48
CA LYS A 41 -16.85 8.32 -8.22
C LYS A 41 -16.99 6.99 -7.48
N LEU A 42 -16.07 6.64 -6.57
CA LEU A 42 -16.17 5.44 -5.71
C LEU A 42 -17.40 5.41 -4.80
N THR A 43 -17.95 6.58 -4.50
CA THR A 43 -19.12 6.74 -3.64
C THR A 43 -20.35 7.23 -4.41
N ALA A 44 -20.20 7.47 -5.72
CA ALA A 44 -21.31 7.88 -6.55
C ALA A 44 -22.23 6.68 -6.80
N HIS A 45 -23.50 6.80 -6.38
CA HIS A 45 -24.53 5.79 -6.67
C HIS A 45 -25.11 5.90 -8.09
N SER A 46 -24.54 6.78 -8.92
CA SER A 46 -25.04 7.04 -10.27
C SER A 46 -24.41 6.09 -11.27
N SER A 47 -25.24 5.27 -11.93
CA SER A 47 -24.83 4.38 -13.02
C SER A 47 -24.36 5.10 -14.30
N THR A 48 -24.49 6.43 -14.36
CA THR A 48 -24.10 7.25 -15.53
C THR A 48 -22.68 7.81 -15.44
N GLN A 49 -22.07 7.82 -14.25
CA GLN A 49 -20.66 8.13 -14.13
C GLN A 49 -19.89 6.84 -14.40
N GLY A 50 -19.07 6.83 -15.45
CA GLY A 50 -18.18 5.69 -15.73
C GLY A 50 -17.33 5.34 -14.51
N GLY A 51 -16.81 4.11 -14.47
CA GLY A 51 -15.92 3.67 -13.39
C GLY A 51 -14.70 4.58 -13.23
N VAL A 52 -14.04 4.49 -12.06
CA VAL A 52 -12.83 5.25 -11.74
C VAL A 52 -11.71 4.93 -12.74
N ASP A 53 -11.12 5.96 -13.34
CA ASP A 53 -9.89 5.82 -14.14
C ASP A 53 -8.66 5.76 -13.23
N TRP A 54 -8.30 4.53 -12.82
CA TRP A 54 -7.16 4.30 -11.94
C TRP A 54 -5.80 4.66 -12.56
N LYS A 55 -5.68 4.66 -13.89
CA LYS A 55 -4.44 5.10 -14.55
C LYS A 55 -4.29 6.61 -14.43
N ALA A 56 -5.38 7.36 -14.60
CA ALA A 56 -5.40 8.80 -14.37
C ALA A 56 -5.12 9.13 -12.89
N VAL A 57 -5.78 8.45 -11.95
CA VAL A 57 -5.52 8.58 -10.50
C VAL A 57 -4.04 8.38 -10.18
N ARG A 58 -3.42 7.29 -10.69
CA ARG A 58 -1.99 7.04 -10.53
C ARG A 58 -1.16 8.20 -11.08
N GLY A 59 -1.43 8.64 -12.31
CA GLY A 59 -0.70 9.74 -12.96
C GLY A 59 -0.73 11.04 -12.16
N TRP A 60 -1.92 11.47 -11.75
CA TRP A 60 -2.11 12.68 -10.94
C TRP A 60 -1.44 12.57 -9.57
N CYS A 61 -1.53 11.42 -8.90
CA CYS A 61 -0.83 11.21 -7.65
C CYS A 61 0.69 11.34 -7.78
N LEU A 62 1.27 10.75 -8.84
CA LEU A 62 2.70 10.86 -9.11
C LEU A 62 3.12 12.29 -9.45
N GLU A 63 2.31 13.02 -10.22
CA GLU A 63 2.56 14.44 -10.51
C GLU A 63 2.58 15.28 -9.22
N ILE A 64 1.56 15.14 -8.38
CA ILE A 64 1.44 15.90 -7.13
C ILE A 64 2.61 15.55 -6.20
N LEU A 65 2.85 14.26 -5.93
CA LEU A 65 3.91 13.82 -5.03
C LEU A 65 5.31 14.15 -5.57
N GLY A 66 5.49 14.08 -6.88
CA GLY A 66 6.78 14.30 -7.54
C GLY A 66 7.13 15.76 -7.75
N THR A 67 6.15 16.67 -7.79
CA THR A 67 6.39 18.07 -8.22
C THR A 67 5.74 19.16 -7.37
N LYS A 68 4.69 18.85 -6.59
CA LYS A 68 3.85 19.89 -5.95
C LYS A 68 3.75 19.79 -4.44
N SER A 69 3.53 18.60 -3.90
CA SER A 69 3.22 18.41 -2.49
C SER A 69 3.59 17.02 -1.99
N LYS A 70 4.19 16.94 -0.81
CA LYS A 70 4.34 15.69 -0.07
C LYS A 70 3.09 15.52 0.81
N ASP A 71 2.09 14.82 0.30
CA ASP A 71 0.78 14.69 0.95
C ASP A 71 0.39 13.22 1.22
N LEU A 72 -0.01 12.93 2.45
CA LEU A 72 -0.40 11.59 2.92
C LEU A 72 -1.72 11.12 2.30
N THR A 73 -2.64 12.03 1.98
CA THR A 73 -3.91 11.70 1.29
C THR A 73 -3.62 11.25 -0.13
N THR A 74 -2.78 12.00 -0.85
CA THR A 74 -2.34 11.65 -2.19
C THR A 74 -1.54 10.34 -2.19
N ALA A 75 -0.67 10.12 -1.20
CA ALA A 75 0.05 8.84 -1.06
C ALA A 75 -0.89 7.65 -0.76
N SER A 76 -1.95 7.85 0.03
CA SER A 76 -3.02 6.85 0.20
C SER A 76 -3.73 6.55 -1.13
N TYR A 77 -4.08 7.57 -1.91
CA TYR A 77 -4.72 7.38 -3.23
C TYR A 77 -3.80 6.66 -4.21
N LEU A 78 -2.52 7.03 -4.23
CA LEU A 78 -1.50 6.36 -5.03
C LEU A 78 -1.43 4.87 -4.67
N THR A 79 -1.39 4.54 -3.37
CA THR A 79 -1.29 3.15 -2.91
C THR A 79 -2.46 2.30 -3.41
N LEU A 80 -3.70 2.82 -3.31
CA LEU A 80 -4.86 2.10 -3.82
C LEU A 80 -4.82 1.96 -5.35
N ALA A 81 -4.48 3.05 -6.07
CA ALA A 81 -4.37 3.02 -7.51
C ALA A 81 -3.36 1.97 -7.97
N LEU A 82 -2.17 1.95 -7.35
CA LEU A 82 -1.11 1.00 -7.68
C LEU A 82 -1.49 -0.45 -7.36
N PHE A 83 -2.23 -0.70 -6.28
CA PHE A 83 -2.74 -2.05 -6.02
C PHE A 83 -3.69 -2.50 -7.14
N ILE A 84 -4.53 -1.60 -7.64
CA ILE A 84 -5.50 -1.92 -8.68
C ILE A 84 -4.81 -2.12 -10.03
N THR A 85 -3.86 -1.26 -10.39
CA THR A 85 -3.19 -1.30 -11.70
C THR A 85 -2.02 -2.27 -11.78
N GLU A 86 -1.27 -2.50 -10.69
CA GLU A 86 -0.06 -3.33 -10.67
C GLU A 86 -0.06 -4.42 -9.57
N GLY A 87 -1.15 -4.61 -8.83
CA GLY A 87 -1.28 -5.68 -7.84
C GLY A 87 -0.41 -5.49 -6.60
N TYR A 88 0.05 -6.59 -5.99
CA TYR A 88 0.84 -6.54 -4.76
C TYR A 88 2.16 -5.79 -4.93
N LYS A 89 2.82 -5.90 -6.09
CA LYS A 89 4.03 -5.13 -6.37
C LYS A 89 3.74 -3.62 -6.34
N GLY A 90 2.64 -3.17 -6.95
CA GLY A 90 2.19 -1.78 -6.86
C GLY A 90 1.84 -1.33 -5.45
N MET A 91 1.15 -2.16 -4.66
CA MET A 91 0.85 -1.85 -3.27
C MET A 91 2.13 -1.68 -2.42
N ALA A 92 3.15 -2.50 -2.65
CA ALA A 92 4.44 -2.38 -1.97
C ALA A 92 5.08 -1.00 -2.23
N ASP A 93 5.13 -0.58 -3.50
CA ASP A 93 5.62 0.75 -3.88
C ASP A 93 4.84 1.89 -3.21
N GLY A 94 3.51 1.84 -3.26
CA GLY A 94 2.65 2.88 -2.68
C GLY A 94 2.83 3.00 -1.16
N LEU A 95 2.86 1.85 -0.47
CA LEU A 95 3.13 1.81 0.96
C LEU A 95 4.54 2.27 1.30
N ALA A 96 5.55 1.97 0.47
CA ALA A 96 6.90 2.49 0.67
C ALA A 96 6.91 4.03 0.62
N VAL A 97 6.18 4.65 -0.32
CA VAL A 97 6.01 6.12 -0.35
C VAL A 97 5.32 6.61 0.92
N LEU A 98 4.15 6.06 1.24
CA LEU A 98 3.33 6.51 2.37
C LEU A 98 4.07 6.38 3.71
N THR A 99 4.68 5.22 3.97
CA THR A 99 5.38 4.92 5.23
C THR A 99 6.62 5.79 5.40
N ARG A 100 7.37 6.07 4.33
CA ARG A 100 8.53 6.96 4.42
C ARG A 100 8.14 8.43 4.61
N LEU A 101 7.09 8.91 3.94
CA LEU A 101 6.57 10.25 4.19
C LEU A 101 6.07 10.40 5.63
N ALA A 102 5.33 9.41 6.14
CA ALA A 102 4.82 9.41 7.50
C ALA A 102 5.94 9.27 8.55
N GLY A 103 6.95 8.42 8.31
CA GLY A 103 8.03 8.16 9.25
C GLY A 103 9.11 9.24 9.27
N ASP A 104 9.61 9.63 8.09
CA ASP A 104 10.81 10.48 7.96
C ASP A 104 10.43 11.98 7.99
N HIS A 105 9.19 12.31 7.63
CA HIS A 105 8.79 13.69 7.31
C HIS A 105 7.48 14.15 7.96
N TRP A 106 7.00 13.42 8.98
CA TRP A 106 5.71 13.65 9.65
C TRP A 106 5.34 15.12 9.82
N ASP A 107 6.19 15.95 10.43
CA ASP A 107 5.80 17.33 10.80
C ASP A 107 5.68 18.29 9.61
N GLY A 108 6.25 17.92 8.46
CA GLY A 108 6.34 18.78 7.30
C GLY A 108 5.43 18.43 6.13
N VAL A 109 4.98 17.17 6.05
CA VAL A 109 4.06 16.71 5.00
C VAL A 109 2.63 17.22 5.22
N PHE A 110 1.85 17.20 4.15
CA PHE A 110 0.43 17.53 4.16
C PHE A 110 -0.42 16.26 4.40
N PRO A 111 -1.64 16.39 4.94
CA PRO A 111 -2.18 17.56 5.63
C PRO A 111 -1.31 17.98 6.83
N PRO A 112 -1.31 19.24 7.29
CA PRO A 112 -0.44 19.68 8.39
C PRO A 112 -0.63 18.85 9.67
N ALA A 113 0.44 18.63 10.44
CA ALA A 113 0.39 17.83 11.68
C ALA A 113 -0.59 18.40 12.73
N ALA A 114 -0.82 19.72 12.71
CA ALA A 114 -1.84 20.40 13.50
C ALA A 114 -3.30 20.01 13.13
N ARG A 115 -3.50 19.22 12.06
CA ARG A 115 -4.78 18.65 11.64
C ARG A 115 -4.74 17.11 11.70
N PRO A 116 -4.54 16.51 12.89
CA PRO A 116 -4.35 15.06 13.04
C PRO A 116 -5.54 14.28 12.50
N ARG A 117 -6.77 14.78 12.67
CA ARG A 117 -7.98 14.12 12.15
C ARG A 117 -7.96 13.92 10.64
N THR A 118 -7.43 14.86 9.86
CA THR A 118 -7.34 14.70 8.40
C THR A 118 -6.33 13.62 8.01
N ARG A 119 -5.23 13.48 8.77
CA ARG A 119 -4.26 12.39 8.55
C ARG A 119 -4.84 11.03 8.91
N ILE A 120 -5.57 10.95 10.03
CA ILE A 120 -6.32 9.75 10.43
C ILE A 120 -7.27 9.34 9.30
N THR A 121 -8.09 10.27 8.80
CA THR A 121 -9.03 9.98 7.70
C THR A 121 -8.33 9.50 6.43
N ALA A 122 -7.15 10.02 6.09
CA ALA A 122 -6.40 9.57 4.92
C ALA A 122 -5.90 8.12 5.05
N LEU A 123 -5.43 7.74 6.24
CA LEU A 123 -4.95 6.39 6.52
C LEU A 123 -6.12 5.40 6.70
N GLU A 124 -7.17 5.81 7.40
CA GLU A 124 -8.40 5.03 7.58
C GLU A 124 -9.07 4.74 6.23
N TRP A 125 -9.19 5.75 5.35
CA TRP A 125 -9.71 5.56 4.00
C TRP A 125 -8.92 4.51 3.21
N LEU A 126 -7.59 4.50 3.35
CA LEU A 126 -6.74 3.52 2.67
C LEU A 126 -7.02 2.11 3.18
N VAL A 127 -7.01 1.92 4.50
CA VAL A 127 -7.24 0.62 5.14
C VAL A 127 -8.61 0.08 4.73
N THR A 128 -9.67 0.87 4.90
CA THR A 128 -11.04 0.48 4.55
C THR A 128 -11.17 0.08 3.08
N ARG A 129 -10.45 0.73 2.16
CA ARG A 129 -10.52 0.41 0.73
C ARG A 129 -9.68 -0.79 0.34
N LEU A 130 -8.51 -0.97 0.92
CA LEU A 130 -7.61 -2.06 0.56
C LEU A 130 -8.04 -3.40 1.15
N THR A 131 -8.55 -3.45 2.39
CA THR A 131 -8.89 -4.72 3.06
C THR A 131 -9.74 -5.65 2.19
N PRO A 132 -10.94 -5.26 1.72
CA PRO A 132 -11.78 -6.17 0.93
C PRO A 132 -11.15 -6.53 -0.43
N LEU A 133 -10.34 -5.64 -1.02
CA LEU A 133 -9.70 -5.92 -2.30
C LEU A 133 -8.53 -6.90 -2.17
N VAL A 134 -7.81 -6.85 -1.05
CA VAL A 134 -6.77 -7.83 -0.72
C VAL A 134 -7.39 -9.18 -0.35
N GLU A 135 -8.52 -9.19 0.33
CA GLU A 135 -9.27 -10.40 0.66
C GLU A 135 -9.77 -11.13 -0.59
N ASP A 136 -10.24 -10.40 -1.60
CA ASP A 136 -10.75 -10.95 -2.87
C ASP A 136 -9.63 -11.37 -3.85
N ARG A 137 -8.46 -10.75 -3.76
CA ARG A 137 -7.34 -11.04 -4.67
C ARG A 137 -6.46 -12.16 -4.11
N ALA A 138 -6.22 -13.20 -4.92
CA ALA A 138 -5.19 -14.19 -4.63
C ALA A 138 -3.80 -13.67 -5.01
N ALA A 139 -2.77 -14.04 -4.24
CA ALA A 139 -1.37 -13.75 -4.58
C ALA A 139 -0.79 -14.89 -5.42
N ALA A 140 -0.14 -14.54 -6.53
CA ALA A 140 0.64 -15.48 -7.31
C ALA A 140 1.96 -15.83 -6.60
N PRO A 141 2.66 -16.92 -6.99
CA PRO A 141 4.01 -17.21 -6.49
C PRO A 141 4.98 -16.02 -6.66
N ASP A 142 4.89 -15.30 -7.77
CA ASP A 142 5.71 -14.12 -8.07
C ASP A 142 5.38 -12.89 -7.20
N ASP A 143 4.26 -12.91 -6.46
CA ASP A 143 3.86 -11.83 -5.55
C ASP A 143 4.43 -12.01 -4.15
N GLN A 144 4.98 -13.18 -3.81
CA GLN A 144 5.33 -13.52 -2.43
C GLN A 144 6.37 -12.58 -1.82
N ALA A 145 7.34 -12.13 -2.61
CA ALA A 145 8.29 -11.11 -2.17
C ALA A 145 7.60 -9.77 -1.86
N ALA A 146 6.60 -9.38 -2.66
CA ALA A 146 5.81 -8.17 -2.42
C ALA A 146 4.91 -8.32 -1.20
N VAL A 147 4.25 -9.46 -1.04
CA VAL A 147 3.42 -9.77 0.14
C VAL A 147 4.23 -9.69 1.43
N ALA A 148 5.45 -10.25 1.44
CA ALA A 148 6.35 -10.16 2.59
C ALA A 148 6.74 -8.69 2.90
N GLU A 149 7.11 -7.92 1.88
CA GLU A 149 7.48 -6.51 2.02
C GLU A 149 6.30 -5.64 2.51
N ILE A 150 5.09 -5.88 1.98
CA ILE A 150 3.87 -5.21 2.41
C ILE A 150 3.61 -5.47 3.90
N ARG A 151 3.75 -6.71 4.39
CA ARG A 151 3.54 -7.04 5.81
C ARG A 151 4.48 -6.25 6.71
N THR A 152 5.77 -6.22 6.38
CA THR A 152 6.77 -5.43 7.12
C THR A 152 6.43 -3.94 7.08
N THR A 153 6.07 -3.42 5.91
CA THR A 153 5.81 -1.99 5.71
C THR A 153 4.52 -1.52 6.39
N LEU A 154 3.47 -2.35 6.39
CA LEU A 154 2.22 -2.08 7.12
C LEU A 154 2.43 -2.11 8.62
N GLY A 155 3.19 -3.07 9.16
CA GLY A 155 3.53 -3.10 10.58
C GLY A 155 4.24 -1.82 11.01
N ARG A 156 5.24 -1.38 10.23
CA ARG A 156 5.93 -0.09 10.46
C ARG A 156 4.98 1.11 10.37
N LEU A 157 4.07 1.13 9.40
CA LEU A 157 3.09 2.21 9.26
C LEU A 157 2.14 2.27 10.47
N GLN A 158 1.70 1.11 10.97
CA GLN A 158 0.90 1.02 12.19
C GLN A 158 1.67 1.58 13.40
N GLU A 159 2.92 1.15 13.61
CA GLU A 159 3.76 1.67 14.71
C GLU A 159 3.93 3.20 14.63
N ILE A 160 4.15 3.74 13.42
CA ILE A 160 4.23 5.20 13.20
C ILE A 160 2.90 5.87 13.54
N ALA A 161 1.78 5.31 13.07
CA ALA A 161 0.45 5.87 13.32
C ALA A 161 0.13 5.87 14.82
N GLU A 162 0.37 4.78 15.53
CA GLU A 162 0.18 4.67 16.98
C GLU A 162 1.07 5.65 17.75
N ALA A 163 2.35 5.77 17.37
CA ALA A 163 3.28 6.69 18.02
C ALA A 163 2.89 8.17 17.82
N LYS A 164 2.31 8.52 16.67
CA LYS A 164 1.99 9.91 16.30
C LYS A 164 0.55 10.33 16.59
N LEU A 165 -0.39 9.38 16.61
CA LEU A 165 -1.83 9.61 16.73
C LEU A 165 -2.43 8.95 17.99
N MET A 166 -1.63 8.20 18.74
CA MET A 166 -2.03 7.54 19.99
C MET A 166 -3.31 6.70 19.78
N HIS A 167 -4.30 6.83 20.66
CA HIS A 167 -5.56 6.07 20.64
C HIS A 167 -6.48 6.38 19.45
N GLU A 168 -6.15 7.39 18.63
CA GLU A 168 -6.93 7.76 17.44
C GLU A 168 -6.39 7.14 16.14
N ALA A 169 -5.32 6.32 16.23
CA ALA A 169 -4.75 5.66 15.07
C ALA A 169 -5.76 4.70 14.40
N PRO A 170 -5.80 4.63 13.05
CA PRO A 170 -6.65 3.67 12.36
C PRO A 170 -6.32 2.22 12.72
N ALA A 171 -7.32 1.35 12.69
CA ALA A 171 -7.14 -0.08 12.93
C ALA A 171 -6.55 -0.79 11.70
N PHE A 172 -5.23 -1.00 11.67
CA PHE A 172 -4.56 -1.71 10.57
C PHE A 172 -4.68 -3.24 10.63
N GLY A 173 -5.15 -3.80 11.76
CA GLY A 173 -5.09 -5.24 12.05
C GLY A 173 -5.79 -6.12 11.02
N GLU A 174 -6.94 -5.70 10.49
CA GLU A 174 -7.68 -6.45 9.46
C GLU A 174 -6.89 -6.51 8.16
N LEU A 175 -6.37 -5.38 7.68
CA LEU A 175 -5.55 -5.33 6.47
C LEU A 175 -4.26 -6.16 6.62
N ILE A 176 -3.59 -6.07 7.78
CA ILE A 176 -2.39 -6.87 8.06
C ILE A 176 -2.72 -8.36 8.02
N SER A 177 -3.83 -8.77 8.62
CA SER A 177 -4.30 -10.16 8.62
C SER A 177 -4.65 -10.63 7.21
N ALA A 178 -5.34 -9.79 6.44
CA ALA A 178 -5.69 -10.07 5.04
C ALA A 178 -4.44 -10.29 4.19
N VAL A 179 -3.42 -9.44 4.31
CA VAL A 179 -2.13 -9.62 3.60
C VAL A 179 -1.40 -10.86 4.10
N ALA A 180 -1.37 -11.12 5.40
CA ALA A 180 -0.73 -12.32 5.95
C ALA A 180 -1.34 -13.61 5.38
N ALA A 181 -2.66 -13.64 5.18
CA ALA A 181 -3.37 -14.74 4.54
C ALA A 181 -3.08 -14.90 3.04
N ARG A 182 -2.26 -14.02 2.42
CA ARG A 182 -1.77 -14.14 1.03
C ARG A 182 -0.37 -14.72 0.93
N ALA A 183 0.31 -14.89 2.07
CA ALA A 183 1.60 -15.54 2.09
C ALA A 183 1.42 -17.05 1.83
N VAL A 184 2.21 -17.61 0.92
CA VAL A 184 2.33 -19.06 0.80
C VAL A 184 2.94 -19.56 2.11
N VAL A 185 2.21 -20.42 2.81
CA VAL A 185 2.81 -21.20 3.88
C VAL A 185 3.74 -22.18 3.20
N GLU A 186 5.04 -21.94 3.31
CA GLU A 186 6.06 -22.93 2.96
C GLU A 186 5.81 -24.12 3.89
N GLN A 187 5.10 -25.14 3.39
CA GLN A 187 5.02 -26.40 4.10
C GLN A 187 6.45 -26.96 4.11
N PRO A 188 7.01 -27.29 5.27
CA PRO A 188 8.30 -27.97 5.30
C PRO A 188 8.16 -29.21 4.42
N ALA A 189 9.07 -29.33 3.44
CA ALA A 189 9.08 -30.44 2.50
C ALA A 189 8.98 -31.73 3.30
N VAL A 190 7.89 -32.46 3.13
CA VAL A 190 7.77 -33.83 3.64
C VAL A 190 8.77 -34.63 2.81
N GLU A 191 9.96 -34.80 3.36
CA GLU A 191 10.98 -35.70 2.82
C GLU A 191 10.28 -37.06 2.65
N PRO A 192 10.25 -37.65 1.44
CA PRO A 192 9.53 -38.89 1.23
C PRO A 192 10.20 -39.97 2.08
N GLU A 193 9.51 -40.33 3.17
CA GLU A 193 9.91 -41.40 4.07
C GLU A 193 10.06 -42.67 3.21
N SER A 194 11.31 -43.10 3.04
CA SER A 194 11.64 -44.29 2.26
C SER A 194 10.94 -45.48 2.90
N VAL A 195 9.90 -45.99 2.25
CA VAL A 195 9.24 -47.23 2.66
C VAL A 195 10.31 -48.32 2.72
N PRO A 196 10.57 -48.96 3.87
CA PRO A 196 11.52 -50.05 3.92
C PRO A 196 10.96 -51.19 3.08
N ALA A 197 11.73 -51.62 2.08
CA ALA A 197 11.45 -52.76 1.25
C ALA A 197 11.19 -53.97 2.17
N ALA A 198 9.96 -54.48 2.13
CA ALA A 198 9.57 -55.69 2.82
C ALA A 198 10.46 -56.85 2.32
N ALA A 199 11.33 -57.34 3.20
CA ALA A 199 12.09 -58.56 2.98
C ALA A 199 11.11 -59.74 2.87
N ALA A 200 11.19 -60.47 1.77
CA ALA A 200 10.41 -61.67 1.51
C ALA A 200 10.78 -62.82 2.49
N PRO A 201 9.87 -63.77 2.76
CA PRO A 201 10.09 -64.88 3.70
C PRO A 201 11.11 -65.91 3.17
N PRO A 202 11.67 -66.77 4.05
CA PRO A 202 12.76 -67.67 3.69
C PRO A 202 12.27 -68.84 2.83
N GLU A 203 13.05 -69.18 1.81
CA GLU A 203 12.91 -70.41 1.04
C GLU A 203 13.51 -71.57 1.83
N ALA A 204 12.69 -72.59 2.07
CA ALA A 204 13.09 -73.83 2.74
C ALA A 204 13.71 -74.80 1.73
N ALA A 205 14.92 -75.28 2.02
CA ALA A 205 15.47 -76.57 1.57
C ALA A 205 16.62 -76.99 2.49
#